data_AF-A0ABD1IQW6-F1
#
_entry.id   AF-A0ABD1IQW6-F1
#
_cell.length_a   1.000
_cell.length_b   1.000
_cell.length_c   1.000
_cell.angle_alpha   90.00
_cell.angle_beta   90.00
_cell.angle_gamma   90.00
#
_symmetry.space_group_name_H-M   'P 1'
#
loop_
_entity.id
_entity.type
_entity.pdbx_description
1 polymer ?
#
loop_
_entity_poly.entity_id
_entity_poly.type
_entity_poly.pdbx_seq_one_letter_code
_entity_poly.pdbx_strand_id
1 'polypeptide(L)'
;MKAVGSPCPPQGPPDGQVTSRTGKVSELKYASVPPRKTGRALAAAAVKRPVSLAPFSDCITNRFESKIHDLREQMMNSSMSSGSGSLRTSEKRSLYVRALFDYDRTRDSCLPSQGLSFSYGDILHVINASDDEWWQARLVTPHGESEQIGVIPSKKRVEKKERARLKTVKFHARTGMIESNRPVKVKRKKSFNLSRKFPFYKSKENIVQEFVESEQCLTSNTSDSESSSKGQEDSILSYEPVIRQEIHYTRPVIILGPMKDRVNDDLISEFPHKFGSCVPHTTRPRRENEMDGQDYHFVTSREQMEKDIQDNKFIEAGQFNENLYGTSVLSVRTVAERQGKHCILDVSGNAIKRLQQAQLYPISIFIKPKSIEALMELNKRQTYEQANKVFDKAMKLEQEFGEYFTAIVQGDSLEEIYNKIKLIIEEQSGPYIWIPSSEKL
;
A
#
# COMPACT_ATOMS: atom_id res chain seq x y z
N MET A 1 -0.90 -19.48 -64.42
CA MET A 1 -1.08 -18.50 -65.52
C MET A 1 -1.29 -17.13 -64.91
N LYS A 2 -0.59 -16.06 -65.36
CA LYS A 2 -0.64 -14.65 -64.85
C LYS A 2 -0.14 -14.49 -63.38
N ALA A 3 0.75 -13.57 -62.93
CA ALA A 3 1.54 -12.45 -63.52
C ALA A 3 0.72 -11.21 -63.95
N VAL A 4 1.06 -9.93 -63.66
CA VAL A 4 2.24 -9.18 -63.11
C VAL A 4 1.69 -7.97 -62.28
N GLY A 5 2.32 -7.27 -61.32
CA GLY A 5 3.67 -7.27 -60.67
C GLY A 5 3.88 -6.00 -59.80
N SER A 6 5.13 -5.55 -59.57
CA SER A 6 5.52 -4.31 -58.83
C SER A 6 6.23 -3.30 -59.77
N PRO A 7 6.45 -1.99 -59.45
CA PRO A 7 7.49 -1.53 -58.49
C PRO A 7 7.17 -0.20 -57.74
N CYS A 8 8.20 0.52 -57.23
CA CYS A 8 8.10 1.71 -56.35
C CYS A 8 8.51 3.08 -57.04
N PRO A 9 9.27 4.05 -56.46
CA PRO A 9 8.74 5.43 -56.26
C PRO A 9 9.64 6.62 -56.74
N PRO A 10 9.19 7.88 -56.57
CA PRO A 10 10.03 9.10 -56.42
C PRO A 10 9.82 9.77 -55.03
N GLN A 11 10.75 10.48 -54.35
CA GLN A 11 11.77 11.49 -54.68
C GLN A 11 11.30 12.95 -54.87
N GLY A 12 11.90 13.90 -54.12
CA GLY A 12 12.14 15.30 -54.55
C GLY A 12 11.42 16.44 -53.79
N PRO A 13 12.14 17.46 -53.24
CA PRO A 13 11.60 18.75 -52.77
C PRO A 13 11.68 19.87 -53.85
N PRO A 14 11.18 21.10 -53.58
CA PRO A 14 12.12 22.21 -53.27
C PRO A 14 11.58 23.32 -52.32
N ASP A 15 12.44 24.29 -51.99
CA ASP A 15 12.14 25.53 -51.24
C ASP A 15 11.32 26.59 -52.02
N GLY A 16 10.75 27.58 -51.30
CA GLY A 16 10.08 28.75 -51.88
C GLY A 16 9.85 29.91 -50.88
N GLN A 17 9.96 31.17 -51.34
CA GLN A 17 10.00 32.37 -50.48
C GLN A 17 8.74 33.27 -50.53
N VAL A 18 8.44 33.89 -49.38
CA VAL A 18 8.01 35.31 -49.17
C VAL A 18 6.91 35.91 -50.07
N THR A 19 5.80 36.37 -49.46
CA THR A 19 5.33 37.77 -49.61
C THR A 19 4.25 38.20 -48.59
N SER A 20 4.07 39.52 -48.50
CA SER A 20 3.31 40.29 -47.47
C SER A 20 1.78 40.38 -47.65
N ARG A 21 1.10 40.86 -46.57
CA ARG A 21 -0.16 41.68 -46.46
C ARG A 21 -1.18 41.03 -45.49
N THR A 22 -1.99 41.72 -44.68
CA THR A 22 -2.04 43.11 -44.15
C THR A 22 -2.97 43.13 -42.92
N GLY A 23 -2.64 43.86 -41.86
CA GLY A 23 -3.54 44.07 -40.71
C GLY A 23 -2.94 45.04 -39.70
N LYS A 24 -3.74 46.00 -39.19
CA LYS A 24 -3.26 47.12 -38.35
C LYS A 24 -3.77 47.03 -36.90
N VAL A 25 -2.86 47.31 -35.95
CA VAL A 25 -2.99 48.32 -34.86
C VAL A 25 -4.32 48.32 -34.10
N SER A 26 -4.30 48.04 -32.79
CA SER A 26 -4.15 49.14 -31.81
C SER A 26 -3.09 48.94 -30.72
N GLU A 27 -2.69 50.07 -30.14
CA GLU A 27 -1.48 50.28 -29.34
C GLU A 27 -1.85 50.94 -28.01
N LEU A 28 -1.13 50.58 -26.93
CA LEU A 28 -0.98 51.43 -25.75
C LEU A 28 0.38 51.15 -25.11
N LYS A 29 1.23 52.19 -25.02
CA LYS A 29 2.63 52.10 -24.56
C LYS A 29 2.83 52.65 -23.15
N TYR A 30 3.84 52.11 -22.47
CA TYR A 30 4.49 52.74 -21.32
C TYR A 30 5.17 54.06 -21.72
N ALA A 31 5.22 55.01 -20.78
CA ALA A 31 6.24 56.07 -20.70
C ALA A 31 6.42 56.48 -19.23
N SER A 32 7.59 56.99 -18.84
CA SER A 32 7.93 57.21 -17.42
C SER A 32 9.04 58.24 -17.20
N VAL A 33 8.93 59.03 -16.11
CA VAL A 33 10.06 59.71 -15.38
C VAL A 33 10.76 60.85 -16.18
N PRO A 34 11.49 61.87 -15.62
CA PRO A 34 11.89 62.24 -14.24
C PRO A 34 11.36 63.68 -13.79
N PRO A 35 11.92 64.40 -12.78
CA PRO A 35 11.25 65.54 -12.09
C PRO A 35 11.98 66.92 -12.11
N ARG A 36 11.42 67.96 -11.43
CA ARG A 36 12.16 69.11 -10.83
C ARG A 36 11.39 69.86 -9.71
N LYS A 37 11.98 70.92 -9.12
CA LYS A 37 11.71 71.47 -7.76
C LYS A 37 10.97 72.85 -7.73
N THR A 38 10.69 73.33 -6.50
CA THR A 38 10.27 74.69 -6.04
C THR A 38 8.76 74.98 -6.01
N GLY A 39 8.19 75.73 -5.05
CA GLY A 39 8.73 76.24 -3.76
C GLY A 39 7.85 77.31 -3.07
N ARG A 40 7.99 77.51 -1.74
CA ARG A 40 7.22 78.44 -0.83
C ARG A 40 5.71 78.15 -0.69
N ALA A 41 4.96 78.63 0.32
CA ALA A 41 5.17 78.99 1.74
C ALA A 41 3.77 79.13 2.41
N LEU A 42 3.53 78.90 3.71
CA LEU A 42 3.61 79.90 4.81
C LEU A 42 3.18 79.28 6.17
N ALA A 43 3.33 80.07 7.24
CA ALA A 43 2.81 80.02 8.64
C ALA A 43 1.70 79.00 9.04
N ALA A 44 1.55 78.59 10.32
CA ALA A 44 1.84 79.33 11.56
C ALA A 44 2.39 78.45 12.72
N ALA A 45 2.64 79.06 13.89
CA ALA A 45 3.41 78.48 14.99
C ALA A 45 2.67 78.47 16.35
N ALA A 46 3.07 77.52 17.22
CA ALA A 46 2.87 77.54 18.66
C ALA A 46 4.18 77.08 19.35
N VAL A 47 4.48 77.55 20.56
CA VAL A 47 5.86 77.53 21.12
C VAL A 47 5.88 77.24 22.63
N LYS A 48 7.02 76.70 23.11
CA LYS A 48 7.45 76.42 24.51
C LYS A 48 7.05 75.02 25.03
N ARG A 49 7.90 74.28 25.75
CA ARG A 49 9.35 74.38 26.06
C ARG A 49 9.90 72.96 26.36
N PRO A 50 11.23 72.74 26.37
CA PRO A 50 11.81 71.38 26.37
C PRO A 50 12.02 70.78 27.77
N VAL A 51 12.13 69.45 27.81
CA VAL A 51 12.79 68.68 28.89
C VAL A 51 13.88 67.82 28.23
N SER A 52 15.08 67.81 28.80
CA SER A 52 16.21 67.00 28.32
C SER A 52 16.30 65.68 29.09
N LEU A 53 16.47 64.58 28.37
CA LEU A 53 16.83 63.27 28.91
C LEU A 53 17.87 62.65 27.98
N ALA A 54 18.94 62.11 28.58
CA ALA A 54 20.08 61.54 27.87
C ALA A 54 19.79 60.11 27.37
N PRO A 55 20.48 59.64 26.30
CA PRO A 55 20.35 58.26 25.84
C PRO A 55 20.98 57.29 26.86
N PHE A 56 20.14 56.58 27.60
CA PHE A 56 20.53 55.52 28.54
C PHE A 56 19.87 54.18 28.12
N SER A 57 20.18 53.70 26.91
CA SER A 57 19.58 52.47 26.35
C SER A 57 20.56 51.48 25.70
N ASP A 58 21.82 51.84 25.49
CA ASP A 58 22.73 51.01 24.68
C ASP A 58 23.49 49.94 25.49
N CYS A 59 23.43 49.98 26.83
CA CYS A 59 24.14 49.02 27.69
C CYS A 59 23.40 47.66 27.80
N ILE A 60 22.07 47.65 27.80
CA ILE A 60 21.29 46.42 28.03
C ILE A 60 21.22 45.56 26.76
N THR A 61 21.02 46.17 25.59
CA THR A 61 20.95 45.48 24.29
C THR A 61 22.27 44.76 23.99
N ASN A 62 23.40 45.48 24.05
CA ASN A 62 24.74 44.91 23.86
C ASN A 62 25.04 43.78 24.86
N ARG A 63 24.59 43.88 26.12
CA ARG A 63 24.75 42.82 27.12
C ARG A 63 23.89 41.59 26.84
N PHE A 64 22.77 41.73 26.14
CA PHE A 64 21.93 40.61 25.71
C PHE A 64 22.51 39.93 24.46
N GLU A 65 22.97 40.72 23.48
CA GLU A 65 23.58 40.20 22.25
C GLU A 65 24.93 39.51 22.51
N SER A 66 25.79 40.10 23.36
CA SER A 66 27.02 39.45 23.85
C SER A 66 26.67 38.10 24.47
N LYS A 67 25.66 38.03 25.34
CA LYS A 67 25.29 36.78 26.03
C LYS A 67 24.71 35.72 25.09
N ILE A 68 24.11 36.13 23.96
CA ILE A 68 23.69 35.22 22.87
C ILE A 68 24.89 34.77 22.04
N HIS A 69 25.90 35.62 21.84
CA HIS A 69 27.18 35.23 21.23
C HIS A 69 27.91 34.21 22.11
N ASP A 70 28.12 34.53 23.39
CA ASP A 70 28.75 33.67 24.39
C ASP A 70 28.07 32.28 24.45
N LEU A 71 26.73 32.22 24.40
CA LEU A 71 25.98 30.97 24.37
C LEU A 71 26.16 30.16 23.07
N ARG A 72 26.24 30.82 21.91
CA ARG A 72 26.52 30.15 20.63
C ARG A 72 27.95 29.60 20.61
N GLU A 73 28.90 30.40 21.04
CA GLU A 73 30.32 30.07 21.10
C GLU A 73 30.59 28.97 22.13
N GLN A 74 29.89 28.98 23.28
CA GLN A 74 29.90 27.86 24.22
C GLN A 74 29.33 26.57 23.62
N MET A 75 28.23 26.60 22.86
CA MET A 75 27.72 25.37 22.19
C MET A 75 28.69 24.84 21.13
N MET A 76 29.34 25.72 20.37
CA MET A 76 30.31 25.33 19.34
C MET A 76 31.62 24.80 19.94
N ASN A 77 32.08 25.34 21.08
CA ASN A 77 33.29 24.86 21.76
C ASN A 77 33.01 23.61 22.63
N SER A 78 31.80 23.46 23.19
CA SER A 78 31.40 22.26 23.97
C SER A 78 31.32 20.98 23.14
N SER A 79 31.37 21.06 21.81
CA SER A 79 31.36 19.92 20.90
C SER A 79 32.75 19.48 20.41
N MET A 80 33.83 20.12 20.89
CA MET A 80 35.19 19.96 20.35
C MET A 80 36.25 19.48 21.36
N SER A 81 35.90 19.13 22.61
CA SER A 81 36.87 18.61 23.58
C SER A 81 36.26 17.77 24.71
N SER A 82 36.96 16.70 25.07
CA SER A 82 36.61 15.68 26.09
C SER A 82 35.47 14.72 25.68
N GLY A 83 35.77 13.41 25.70
CA GLY A 83 34.85 12.35 25.27
C GLY A 83 33.90 11.82 26.34
N SER A 84 33.10 10.81 25.97
CA SER A 84 32.16 10.08 26.86
C SER A 84 30.99 10.90 27.44
N GLY A 85 30.54 11.93 26.71
CA GLY A 85 29.36 12.74 27.03
C GLY A 85 28.16 12.55 26.09
N SER A 86 28.03 11.40 25.40
CA SER A 86 26.93 11.18 24.46
C SER A 86 25.58 11.10 25.18
N LEU A 87 24.83 12.20 25.13
CA LEU A 87 23.39 12.11 24.92
C LEU A 87 23.18 11.15 23.75
N ARG A 88 22.58 9.99 24.03
CA ARG A 88 22.30 8.97 23.01
C ARG A 88 21.19 9.47 22.09
N THR A 89 21.52 10.34 21.15
CA THR A 89 20.82 10.39 19.87
C THR A 89 20.75 8.96 19.37
N SER A 90 19.55 8.40 19.25
CA SER A 90 19.38 7.04 18.76
C SER A 90 20.22 6.88 17.50
N GLU A 91 20.99 5.79 17.41
CA GLU A 91 21.72 5.46 16.20
C GLU A 91 20.78 5.59 15.01
N LYS A 92 21.25 6.25 13.93
CA LYS A 92 20.43 6.52 12.75
C LYS A 92 20.05 5.18 12.12
N ARG A 93 18.90 4.63 12.51
CA ARG A 93 18.30 3.45 11.91
C ARG A 93 17.80 3.84 10.52
N SER A 94 18.72 3.84 9.58
CA SER A 94 18.44 3.77 8.16
C SER A 94 18.00 2.36 7.82
N LEU A 95 16.79 2.19 7.31
CA LEU A 95 16.22 0.89 6.96
C LEU A 95 15.35 1.00 5.70
N TYR A 96 15.16 -0.12 5.02
CA TYR A 96 14.35 -0.19 3.81
C TYR A 96 12.97 -0.77 4.13
N VAL A 97 11.91 -0.17 3.59
CA VAL A 97 10.55 -0.70 3.70
C VAL A 97 9.87 -0.79 2.33
N ARG A 98 9.00 -1.78 2.16
CA ARG A 98 7.97 -1.81 1.12
C ARG A 98 6.72 -1.10 1.64
N ALA A 99 6.16 -0.20 0.85
CA ALA A 99 4.86 0.40 1.12
C ALA A 99 3.74 -0.61 0.86
N LEU A 100 2.83 -0.80 1.82
CA LEU A 100 1.64 -1.67 1.68
C LEU A 100 0.34 -0.89 1.45
N PHE A 101 0.43 0.40 1.10
CA PHE A 101 -0.69 1.30 0.81
C PHE A 101 -0.22 2.46 -0.08
N ASP A 102 -1.15 3.08 -0.80
CA ASP A 102 -0.89 4.31 -1.57
C ASP A 102 -0.94 5.56 -0.67
N TYR A 103 0.07 6.42 -0.77
CA TYR A 103 0.14 7.69 -0.07
C TYR A 103 0.33 8.86 -1.03
N ASP A 104 -0.67 9.75 -1.06
CA ASP A 104 -0.58 11.02 -1.76
C ASP A 104 -0.47 12.18 -0.77
N ARG A 105 0.68 12.86 -0.80
CA ARG A 105 0.99 14.04 0.00
C ARG A 105 -0.04 15.18 -0.14
N THR A 106 -0.74 15.30 -1.28
CA THR A 106 -1.72 16.39 -1.47
C THR A 106 -2.96 16.23 -0.58
N ARG A 107 -3.16 15.02 -0.03
CA ARG A 107 -4.31 14.65 0.82
C ARG A 107 -4.03 14.70 2.32
N ASP A 108 -2.83 15.09 2.76
CA ASP A 108 -2.49 15.28 4.18
C ASP A 108 -2.01 16.72 4.44
N SER A 109 -2.93 17.57 4.91
CA SER A 109 -2.67 18.98 5.20
C SER A 109 -1.83 19.22 6.48
N CYS A 110 -1.42 18.17 7.18
CA CYS A 110 -0.71 18.24 8.47
C CYS A 110 0.79 17.88 8.35
N LEU A 111 1.34 17.93 7.13
CA LEU A 111 2.75 17.64 6.84
C LEU A 111 3.71 18.65 7.50
N PRO A 112 4.81 18.22 8.15
CA PRO A 112 5.76 19.11 8.83
C PRO A 112 6.77 19.74 7.85
N SER A 113 6.99 19.14 6.67
CA SER A 113 7.77 19.70 5.56
C SER A 113 7.37 19.00 4.25
N GLN A 114 8.22 18.98 3.22
CA GLN A 114 7.89 18.39 1.92
C GLN A 114 7.58 16.90 2.01
N GLY A 115 6.29 16.55 1.90
CA GLY A 115 5.86 15.15 1.82
C GLY A 115 6.35 14.43 0.56
N LEU A 116 6.63 13.14 0.69
CA LEU A 116 6.94 12.21 -0.39
C LEU A 116 5.71 11.34 -0.66
N SER A 117 5.17 11.40 -1.89
CA SER A 117 4.13 10.46 -2.33
C SER A 117 4.74 9.14 -2.79
N PHE A 118 4.01 8.04 -2.64
CA PHE A 118 4.39 6.69 -3.06
C PHE A 118 3.15 5.81 -3.26
N SER A 119 3.29 4.69 -3.96
CA SER A 119 2.23 3.71 -4.21
C SER A 119 2.49 2.36 -3.52
N TYR A 120 1.47 1.50 -3.51
CA TYR A 120 1.62 0.11 -3.06
C TYR A 120 2.77 -0.58 -3.81
N GLY A 121 3.66 -1.24 -3.06
CA GLY A 121 4.80 -1.99 -3.60
C GLY A 121 6.10 -1.18 -3.70
N ASP A 122 6.04 0.16 -3.64
CA ASP A 122 7.23 1.02 -3.68
C ASP A 122 8.21 0.69 -2.54
N ILE A 123 9.49 0.74 -2.86
CA ILE A 123 10.57 0.57 -1.87
C ILE A 123 11.05 1.96 -1.43
N LEU A 124 11.09 2.16 -0.11
CA LEU A 124 11.46 3.41 0.54
C LEU A 124 12.69 3.19 1.41
N HIS A 125 13.77 3.94 1.16
CA HIS A 125 14.88 4.06 2.09
C HIS A 125 14.47 5.09 3.15
N VAL A 126 14.11 4.63 4.34
CA VAL A 126 13.86 5.48 5.51
C VAL A 126 15.20 5.88 6.09
N ILE A 127 15.54 7.17 6.01
CA ILE A 127 16.82 7.74 6.45
C ILE A 127 16.76 8.07 7.95
N ASN A 128 15.57 8.43 8.45
CA ASN A 128 15.35 8.69 9.87
C ASN A 128 13.92 8.29 10.30
N ALA A 129 13.84 7.35 11.23
CA ALA A 129 12.61 6.86 11.86
C ALA A 129 12.43 7.32 13.33
N SER A 130 13.19 8.33 13.79
CA SER A 130 13.23 8.74 15.21
C SER A 130 11.95 9.41 15.74
N ASP A 131 11.06 9.86 14.86
CA ASP A 131 9.83 10.55 15.21
C ASP A 131 8.61 9.63 15.12
N ASP A 132 7.72 9.79 16.08
CA ASP A 132 6.60 8.91 16.39
C ASP A 132 5.43 9.03 15.39
N GLU A 133 5.37 10.12 14.61
CA GLU A 133 4.32 10.45 13.64
C GLU A 133 4.84 10.59 12.21
N TRP A 134 6.10 10.98 11.99
CA TRP A 134 6.64 11.31 10.66
C TRP A 134 8.08 10.84 10.43
N TRP A 135 8.34 10.12 9.34
CA TRP A 135 9.68 9.62 9.00
C TRP A 135 10.26 10.34 7.78
N GLN A 136 11.58 10.49 7.73
CA GLN A 136 12.30 11.03 6.56
C GLN A 136 12.74 9.89 5.67
N ALA A 137 12.35 9.91 4.39
CA ALA A 137 12.60 8.82 3.45
C ALA A 137 12.83 9.32 2.01
N ARG A 138 13.26 8.42 1.13
CA ARG A 138 13.36 8.60 -0.32
C ARG A 138 12.96 7.32 -1.05
N LEU A 139 12.43 7.46 -2.27
CA LEU A 139 12.11 6.34 -3.15
C LEU A 139 13.37 5.62 -3.64
N VAL A 140 13.29 4.29 -3.75
CA VAL A 140 14.31 3.42 -4.33
C VAL A 140 13.76 2.83 -5.63
N THR A 141 14.31 3.28 -6.75
CA THR A 141 13.91 2.85 -8.10
C THR A 141 14.80 1.70 -8.58
N PRO A 142 14.43 0.97 -9.65
CA PRO A 142 15.32 -0.01 -10.31
C PRO A 142 16.66 0.59 -10.78
N HIS A 143 16.73 1.91 -10.99
CA HIS A 143 17.94 2.62 -11.42
C HIS A 143 18.77 3.20 -10.25
N GLY A 144 18.28 3.12 -9.01
CA GLY A 144 18.94 3.65 -7.82
C GLY A 144 18.02 4.43 -6.89
N GLU A 145 18.61 4.94 -5.80
CA GLU A 145 17.89 5.76 -4.80
C GLU A 145 17.70 7.20 -5.31
N SER A 146 16.50 7.75 -5.14
CA SER A 146 16.20 9.13 -5.52
C SER A 146 16.96 10.13 -4.65
N GLU A 147 17.46 11.22 -5.26
CA GLU A 147 18.01 12.37 -4.53
C GLU A 147 16.94 13.10 -3.69
N GLN A 148 15.66 12.98 -4.06
CA GLN A 148 14.57 13.63 -3.36
C GLN A 148 14.26 12.93 -2.02
N ILE A 149 14.74 13.52 -0.94
CA ILE A 149 14.28 13.22 0.42
C ILE A 149 12.96 13.96 0.67
N GLY A 150 12.00 13.28 1.32
CA GLY A 150 10.76 13.88 1.80
C GLY A 150 10.21 13.16 3.03
N VAL A 151 9.04 13.58 3.48
CA VAL A 151 8.38 13.05 4.68
C VAL A 151 7.30 12.04 4.33
N ILE A 152 7.30 10.90 5.03
CA ILE A 152 6.24 9.87 4.98
C ILE A 152 5.62 9.70 6.38
N PRO A 153 4.33 9.34 6.51
CA PRO A 153 3.73 9.10 7.82
C PRO A 153 4.36 7.87 8.48
N SER A 154 4.63 7.91 9.79
CA SER A 154 5.15 6.75 10.52
C SER A 154 4.16 5.57 10.49
N LYS A 155 4.64 4.34 10.68
CA LYS A 155 3.78 3.16 10.87
C LYS A 155 2.69 3.41 11.91
N LYS A 156 3.09 3.96 13.06
CA LYS A 156 2.22 4.32 14.20
C LYS A 156 1.11 5.30 13.79
N ARG A 157 1.43 6.32 12.97
CA ARG A 157 0.47 7.29 12.43
C ARG A 157 -0.51 6.64 11.44
N VAL A 158 -0.03 5.82 10.51
CA VAL A 158 -0.87 5.09 9.54
C VAL A 158 -1.85 4.17 10.27
N GLU A 159 -1.36 3.32 11.16
CA GLU A 159 -2.19 2.41 11.95
C GLU A 159 -3.22 3.13 12.82
N LYS A 160 -2.83 4.22 13.47
CA LYS A 160 -3.72 5.04 14.31
C LYS A 160 -4.87 5.68 13.49
N LYS A 161 -4.58 6.12 12.26
CA LYS A 161 -5.53 6.71 11.31
C LYS A 161 -6.54 5.66 10.81
N GLU A 162 -6.06 4.50 10.38
CA GLU A 162 -6.92 3.43 9.85
C GLU A 162 -7.73 2.72 10.94
N ARG A 163 -7.14 2.46 12.11
CA ARG A 163 -7.84 1.89 13.28
C ARG A 163 -8.93 2.82 13.81
N ALA A 164 -8.82 4.14 13.57
CA ALA A 164 -9.91 5.09 13.83
C ALA A 164 -10.99 5.03 12.72
N ARG A 165 -10.60 5.00 11.44
CA ARG A 165 -11.52 4.86 10.30
C ARG A 165 -12.41 3.63 10.42
N LEU A 166 -11.84 2.45 10.68
CA LEU A 166 -12.56 1.18 10.84
C LEU A 166 -13.57 1.23 12.01
N LYS A 167 -13.24 1.93 13.11
CA LYS A 167 -14.18 2.14 14.22
C LYS A 167 -15.37 3.03 13.84
N THR A 168 -15.14 4.10 13.06
CA THR A 168 -16.21 5.01 12.63
C THR A 168 -17.19 4.43 11.60
N VAL A 169 -16.80 3.40 10.85
CA VAL A 169 -17.62 2.82 9.76
C VAL A 169 -18.74 1.88 10.26
N LYS A 170 -18.79 1.54 11.56
CA LYS A 170 -19.79 0.63 12.15
C LYS A 170 -21.21 1.24 12.35
N PHE A 171 -21.72 2.00 11.38
CA PHE A 171 -23.08 2.55 11.42
C PHE A 171 -23.97 2.03 10.27
N HIS A 172 -24.99 1.23 10.65
CA HIS A 172 -26.12 0.77 9.82
C HIS A 172 -25.85 -0.22 8.67
N ALA A 173 -25.68 -1.51 9.02
CA ALA A 173 -25.71 -2.63 8.06
C ALA A 173 -26.79 -3.70 8.39
N ARG A 174 -27.87 -3.32 9.10
CA ARG A 174 -29.01 -4.22 9.44
C ARG A 174 -30.38 -3.50 9.41
N THR A 175 -30.71 -2.85 8.29
CA THR A 175 -32.09 -2.47 7.91
C THR A 175 -32.16 -2.41 6.38
N GLY A 176 -32.92 -3.24 5.67
CA GLY A 176 -33.64 -4.45 6.10
C GLY A 176 -34.41 -5.08 4.92
N MET A 177 -34.63 -6.40 4.95
CA MET A 177 -35.56 -7.10 4.08
C MET A 177 -36.70 -7.69 4.92
N ILE A 178 -37.89 -7.11 4.81
CA ILE A 178 -39.16 -7.74 5.20
C ILE A 178 -40.18 -7.33 4.13
N GLU A 179 -40.97 -8.29 3.66
CA GLU A 179 -41.93 -8.09 2.58
C GLU A 179 -43.12 -7.20 2.97
N SER A 180 -43.76 -6.62 1.96
CA SER A 180 -44.97 -5.81 2.11
C SER A 180 -46.18 -6.65 2.52
N ASN A 181 -46.82 -6.31 3.66
CA ASN A 181 -48.27 -6.07 3.73
C ASN A 181 -48.79 -5.69 5.14
N ARG A 182 -48.99 -4.38 5.40
CA ARG A 182 -50.21 -3.74 5.98
C ARG A 182 -49.92 -2.28 6.41
N PRO A 183 -50.90 -1.35 6.32
CA PRO A 183 -50.67 0.09 6.57
C PRO A 183 -51.07 0.55 7.99
N VAL A 184 -50.87 1.87 8.27
CA VAL A 184 -51.39 2.66 9.42
C VAL A 184 -50.63 2.41 10.74
N LYS A 185 -50.04 3.39 11.47
CA LYS A 185 -50.35 4.84 11.66
C LYS A 185 -49.08 5.63 12.08
N VAL A 186 -48.93 6.89 11.65
CA VAL A 186 -47.82 7.77 12.09
C VAL A 186 -48.08 8.36 13.48
N LYS A 187 -47.10 8.30 14.39
CA LYS A 187 -47.02 9.16 15.59
C LYS A 187 -45.59 9.73 15.78
N ARG A 188 -45.51 10.91 16.41
CA ARG A 188 -44.34 11.80 16.36
C ARG A 188 -43.20 11.40 17.30
N LYS A 189 -41.98 11.54 16.78
CA LYS A 189 -40.68 11.60 17.46
C LYS A 189 -40.73 12.50 18.71
N LYS A 190 -40.20 12.02 19.83
CA LYS A 190 -39.79 12.84 21.00
C LYS A 190 -38.38 12.42 21.44
N SER A 191 -37.66 13.37 22.03
CA SER A 191 -36.25 13.26 22.41
C SER A 191 -36.04 12.47 23.70
N PHE A 192 -34.89 11.83 23.82
CA PHE A 192 -34.38 11.28 25.08
C PHE A 192 -34.04 12.42 26.05
N ASN A 193 -34.24 12.17 27.34
CA ASN A 193 -33.61 12.89 28.44
C ASN A 193 -33.24 11.87 29.52
N LEU A 194 -31.97 11.85 29.95
CA LEU A 194 -31.54 11.03 31.08
C LEU A 194 -31.95 11.69 32.41
N SER A 195 -32.48 10.89 33.34
CA SER A 195 -32.64 11.29 34.73
C SER A 195 -32.44 10.07 35.64
N ARG A 196 -31.51 10.16 36.60
CA ARG A 196 -31.28 9.11 37.60
C ARG A 196 -32.15 9.37 38.83
N LYS A 197 -32.67 8.31 39.47
CA LYS A 197 -32.95 8.25 40.93
C LYS A 197 -33.31 6.82 41.37
N PHE A 198 -32.61 6.30 42.39
CA PHE A 198 -33.05 5.18 43.24
C PHE A 198 -33.85 5.73 44.43
N PRO A 199 -34.82 4.98 45.00
CA PRO A 199 -34.60 4.12 46.19
C PRO A 199 -34.99 2.63 45.93
N PHE A 200 -34.54 1.60 46.68
CA PHE A 200 -34.77 1.25 48.12
C PHE A 200 -36.25 0.87 48.40
N TYR A 201 -36.64 -0.21 49.10
CA TYR A 201 -35.99 -0.93 50.22
C TYR A 201 -36.52 -2.39 50.48
N LYS A 202 -35.77 -3.14 51.30
CA LYS A 202 -35.87 -4.53 51.85
C LYS A 202 -37.24 -5.23 52.13
N SER A 203 -37.23 -6.58 52.04
CA SER A 203 -37.25 -7.54 53.19
C SER A 203 -36.47 -8.83 52.83
N LYS A 204 -35.62 -9.51 53.66
CA LYS A 204 -35.72 -10.13 55.02
C LYS A 204 -36.50 -11.48 54.95
N GLU A 205 -36.08 -12.64 55.52
CA GLU A 205 -35.32 -12.95 56.77
C GLU A 205 -34.43 -14.23 56.76
N ASN A 206 -33.36 -14.22 57.58
CA ASN A 206 -32.70 -15.26 58.45
C ASN A 206 -32.40 -16.71 57.95
N ILE A 207 -31.15 -17.24 57.97
CA ILE A 207 -30.21 -17.64 59.10
C ILE A 207 -30.63 -19.00 59.71
N VAL A 208 -29.79 -20.08 59.74
CA VAL A 208 -28.47 -20.35 60.40
C VAL A 208 -27.56 -21.14 59.41
N GLN A 209 -26.27 -20.87 59.10
CA GLN A 209 -24.98 -20.82 59.85
C GLN A 209 -24.46 -22.23 60.26
N GLU A 210 -23.18 -22.65 60.20
CA GLU A 210 -21.83 -22.02 60.17
C GLU A 210 -21.12 -22.19 58.79
N PHE A 211 -20.11 -21.43 58.31
CA PHE A 211 -18.93 -20.69 58.83
C PHE A 211 -17.58 -21.46 58.94
N VAL A 212 -16.80 -21.45 57.84
CA VAL A 212 -15.37 -21.03 57.80
C VAL A 212 -15.13 -20.31 56.45
N GLU A 213 -14.23 -19.33 56.41
CA GLU A 213 -13.89 -18.45 55.28
C GLU A 213 -12.90 -19.11 54.27
N SER A 214 -12.64 -18.62 53.05
CA SER A 214 -12.75 -17.23 52.54
C SER A 214 -13.36 -17.07 51.14
N GLU A 215 -13.55 -15.81 50.74
CA GLU A 215 -14.35 -15.27 49.62
C GLU A 215 -14.01 -15.87 48.22
N GLN A 216 -14.95 -16.19 47.32
CA GLN A 216 -16.14 -15.46 46.78
C GLN A 216 -15.82 -14.36 45.75
N CYS A 217 -16.66 -14.04 44.75
CA CYS A 217 -18.05 -14.48 44.50
C CYS A 217 -18.38 -14.65 43.00
N LEU A 218 -19.34 -15.54 42.70
CA LEU A 218 -20.09 -15.60 41.44
C LEU A 218 -21.54 -15.17 41.70
N THR A 219 -22.13 -14.35 40.83
CA THR A 219 -23.57 -14.45 40.54
C THR A 219 -23.85 -14.26 39.06
N SER A 220 -24.73 -15.12 38.55
CA SER A 220 -25.18 -15.18 37.16
C SER A 220 -25.98 -13.95 36.73
N ASN A 221 -25.81 -13.53 35.47
CA ASN A 221 -26.92 -13.45 34.51
C ASN A 221 -26.41 -13.32 33.06
N THR A 222 -27.31 -13.52 32.10
CA THR A 222 -27.08 -13.49 30.63
C THR A 222 -25.89 -14.33 30.15
N SER A 223 -26.15 -15.62 29.87
CA SER A 223 -25.26 -16.47 29.09
C SER A 223 -25.33 -16.15 27.59
N ASP A 224 -24.99 -14.92 27.21
CA ASP A 224 -24.43 -14.70 25.88
C ASP A 224 -23.04 -15.32 25.91
N SER A 225 -22.89 -16.45 25.20
CA SER A 225 -21.56 -16.99 24.92
C SER A 225 -20.87 -16.04 23.95
N GLU A 226 -20.10 -15.09 24.50
CA GLU A 226 -19.02 -14.41 23.80
C GLU A 226 -18.09 -15.49 23.22
N SER A 227 -18.42 -15.90 22.00
CA SER A 227 -17.59 -16.76 21.18
C SER A 227 -16.19 -16.21 21.22
N SER A 228 -15.22 -17.04 21.59
CA SER A 228 -13.82 -16.64 21.65
C SER A 228 -13.19 -16.55 20.25
N SER A 229 -13.86 -15.83 19.35
CA SER A 229 -13.15 -14.93 18.44
C SER A 229 -12.31 -13.98 19.27
N LYS A 230 -11.11 -14.46 19.64
CA LYS A 230 -9.90 -13.65 19.56
C LYS A 230 -9.98 -13.01 18.18
N GLY A 231 -10.46 -11.76 18.14
CA GLY A 231 -10.52 -11.04 16.89
C GLY A 231 -9.12 -11.09 16.29
N GLN A 232 -9.02 -11.40 14.99
CA GLN A 232 -7.84 -10.96 14.27
C GLN A 232 -7.79 -9.45 14.52
N GLU A 233 -6.76 -8.95 15.20
CA GLU A 233 -6.50 -7.52 15.18
C GLU A 233 -6.35 -7.17 13.71
N ASP A 234 -7.23 -6.30 13.18
CA ASP A 234 -7.26 -5.97 11.76
C ASP A 234 -5.83 -5.64 11.33
N SER A 235 -5.22 -6.47 10.46
CA SER A 235 -3.81 -6.30 10.07
C SER A 235 -3.71 -5.07 9.19
N ILE A 236 -3.37 -3.92 9.78
CA ILE A 236 -3.34 -2.66 9.05
C ILE A 236 -2.07 -2.61 8.22
N LEU A 237 -2.26 -2.85 6.92
CA LEU A 237 -1.28 -2.61 5.89
C LEU A 237 -0.68 -1.22 6.04
N SER A 238 0.64 -1.18 6.21
CA SER A 238 1.42 0.04 6.43
C SER A 238 2.78 -0.10 5.76
N TYR A 239 3.76 -0.69 6.43
CA TYR A 239 5.10 -0.90 5.90
C TYR A 239 5.64 -2.28 6.28
N GLU A 240 6.23 -2.98 5.31
CA GLU A 240 7.01 -4.21 5.52
C GLU A 240 8.51 -3.86 5.50
N PRO A 241 9.29 -4.14 6.56
CA PRO A 241 10.75 -4.11 6.49
C PRO A 241 11.28 -5.06 5.43
N VAL A 242 12.21 -4.60 4.58
CA VAL A 242 12.80 -5.41 3.52
C VAL A 242 14.32 -5.37 3.52
N ILE A 243 14.94 -6.43 3.03
CA ILE A 243 16.36 -6.48 2.70
C ILE A 243 16.54 -6.83 1.21
N ARG A 244 17.65 -6.36 0.64
CA ARG A 244 18.04 -6.66 -0.74
C ARG A 244 18.84 -7.96 -0.76
N GLN A 245 18.37 -8.96 -1.51
CA GLN A 245 19.01 -10.27 -1.64
C GLN A 245 19.31 -10.60 -3.10
N GLU A 246 20.46 -11.25 -3.35
CA GLU A 246 20.84 -11.81 -4.64
C GLU A 246 20.20 -13.21 -4.84
N ILE A 247 19.67 -13.47 -6.03
CA ILE A 247 19.01 -14.74 -6.40
C ILE A 247 19.60 -15.33 -7.67
N HIS A 248 19.61 -16.67 -7.72
CA HIS A 248 20.21 -17.47 -8.79
C HIS A 248 19.17 -18.34 -9.51
N TYR A 249 17.93 -17.86 -9.60
CA TYR A 249 16.79 -18.53 -10.24
C TYR A 249 15.83 -17.48 -10.84
N THR A 250 15.10 -17.84 -11.90
CA THR A 250 14.07 -16.96 -12.47
C THR A 250 12.78 -17.04 -11.65
N ARG A 251 12.31 -15.91 -11.11
CA ARG A 251 11.21 -15.88 -10.12
C ARG A 251 9.90 -16.49 -10.67
N PRO A 252 9.20 -17.34 -9.89
CA PRO A 252 7.82 -17.72 -10.22
C PRO A 252 6.90 -16.49 -10.28
N VAL A 253 5.82 -16.57 -11.04
CA VAL A 253 4.83 -15.50 -11.20
C VAL A 253 3.46 -16.03 -10.82
N ILE A 254 2.77 -15.30 -9.94
CA ILE A 254 1.40 -15.59 -9.49
C ILE A 254 0.55 -14.37 -9.80
N ILE A 255 -0.49 -14.54 -10.61
CA ILE A 255 -1.44 -13.48 -10.99
C ILE A 255 -2.79 -13.80 -10.34
N LEU A 256 -3.29 -12.86 -9.55
CA LEU A 256 -4.51 -13.02 -8.74
C LEU A 256 -5.58 -12.00 -9.14
N GLY A 257 -6.85 -12.36 -8.90
CA GLY A 257 -7.98 -11.49 -9.19
C GLY A 257 -8.66 -11.79 -10.54
N PRO A 258 -9.46 -10.84 -11.06
CA PRO A 258 -10.20 -10.98 -12.30
C PRO A 258 -9.26 -11.10 -13.51
N MET A 259 -9.69 -11.82 -14.55
CA MET A 259 -8.98 -11.99 -15.84
C MET A 259 -7.60 -12.68 -15.76
N LYS A 260 -7.16 -13.18 -14.59
CA LYS A 260 -5.85 -13.84 -14.40
C LYS A 260 -5.56 -14.94 -15.42
N ASP A 261 -6.56 -15.74 -15.77
CA ASP A 261 -6.42 -16.93 -16.60
C ASP A 261 -5.95 -16.55 -18.00
N ARG A 262 -6.63 -15.55 -18.59
CA ARG A 262 -6.27 -15.02 -19.88
C ARG A 262 -4.91 -14.33 -19.88
N VAL A 263 -4.54 -13.64 -18.79
CA VAL A 263 -3.19 -13.04 -18.68
C VAL A 263 -2.11 -14.13 -18.62
N ASN A 264 -2.35 -15.24 -17.92
CA ASN A 264 -1.45 -16.39 -17.89
C ASN A 264 -1.28 -17.00 -19.30
N ASP A 265 -2.38 -17.22 -20.03
CA ASP A 265 -2.38 -17.74 -21.40
C ASP A 265 -1.67 -16.79 -22.38
N ASP A 266 -1.98 -15.48 -22.32
CA ASP A 266 -1.38 -14.44 -23.17
C ASP A 266 0.15 -14.34 -22.91
N LEU A 267 0.61 -14.40 -21.64
CA LEU A 267 2.05 -14.39 -21.31
C LEU A 267 2.80 -15.64 -21.84
N ILE A 268 2.24 -16.84 -21.66
CA ILE A 268 2.88 -18.10 -22.09
C ILE A 268 2.94 -18.17 -23.62
N SER A 269 1.91 -17.69 -24.31
CA SER A 269 1.83 -17.74 -25.78
C SER A 269 2.63 -16.64 -26.47
N GLU A 270 2.73 -15.43 -25.91
CA GLU A 270 3.55 -14.33 -26.46
C GLU A 270 5.06 -14.56 -26.22
N PHE A 271 5.46 -15.10 -25.06
CA PHE A 271 6.88 -15.32 -24.73
C PHE A 271 7.19 -16.74 -24.19
N PRO A 272 7.00 -17.81 -24.98
CA PRO A 272 7.25 -19.20 -24.57
C PRO A 272 8.72 -19.52 -24.26
N HIS A 273 9.64 -18.62 -24.58
CA HIS A 273 11.05 -18.70 -24.17
C HIS A 273 11.28 -18.18 -22.73
N LYS A 274 10.43 -17.27 -22.24
CA LYS A 274 10.56 -16.58 -20.95
C LYS A 274 9.63 -17.13 -19.87
N PHE A 275 8.42 -17.57 -20.26
CA PHE A 275 7.43 -18.15 -19.36
C PHE A 275 7.23 -19.66 -19.62
N GLY A 276 6.74 -20.36 -18.60
CA GLY A 276 6.28 -21.74 -18.74
C GLY A 276 5.51 -22.20 -17.51
N SER A 277 4.68 -23.22 -17.67
CA SER A 277 3.98 -23.89 -16.57
C SER A 277 4.82 -25.04 -16.03
N CYS A 278 4.74 -25.32 -14.73
CA CYS A 278 5.33 -26.51 -14.13
C CYS A 278 4.35 -27.71 -14.16
N VAL A 279 4.88 -28.93 -14.25
CA VAL A 279 4.06 -30.15 -14.26
C VAL A 279 3.50 -30.45 -12.85
N PRO A 280 2.18 -30.47 -12.67
CA PRO A 280 1.54 -30.82 -11.39
C PRO A 280 1.61 -32.33 -11.12
N HIS A 281 1.30 -32.75 -9.90
CA HIS A 281 1.17 -34.17 -9.53
C HIS A 281 -0.31 -34.55 -9.35
N THR A 282 -0.65 -35.82 -9.57
CA THR A 282 -1.97 -36.36 -9.20
C THR A 282 -1.92 -37.84 -8.82
N THR A 283 -2.82 -38.29 -7.94
CA THR A 283 -3.09 -39.73 -7.70
C THR A 283 -4.04 -40.34 -8.73
N ARG A 284 -4.61 -39.54 -9.64
CA ARG A 284 -5.53 -40.05 -10.67
C ARG A 284 -4.78 -40.98 -11.62
N PRO A 285 -5.34 -42.14 -11.99
CA PRO A 285 -4.79 -42.95 -13.08
C PRO A 285 -4.60 -42.16 -14.37
N ARG A 286 -3.43 -42.32 -15.00
CA ARG A 286 -3.08 -41.77 -16.32
C ARG A 286 -4.05 -42.30 -17.39
N ARG A 287 -4.59 -41.43 -18.23
CA ARG A 287 -5.38 -41.81 -19.41
C ARG A 287 -4.46 -42.22 -20.57
N GLU A 288 -5.00 -42.97 -21.52
CA GLU A 288 -4.25 -43.44 -22.69
C GLU A 288 -3.56 -42.30 -23.46
N ASN A 289 -4.22 -41.15 -23.55
CA ASN A 289 -3.77 -39.94 -24.26
C ASN A 289 -2.92 -38.97 -23.42
N GLU A 290 -2.61 -39.28 -22.16
CA GLU A 290 -1.83 -38.42 -21.25
C GLU A 290 -0.42 -38.99 -21.05
N MET A 291 0.60 -38.13 -20.95
CA MET A 291 2.01 -38.51 -20.76
C MET A 291 2.53 -38.14 -19.37
N ASP A 292 3.14 -39.12 -18.70
CA ASP A 292 3.76 -38.90 -17.38
C ASP A 292 4.98 -37.98 -17.48
N GLY A 293 5.08 -37.04 -16.53
CA GLY A 293 6.07 -35.97 -16.58
C GLY A 293 5.82 -34.89 -17.63
N GLN A 294 4.67 -34.90 -18.32
CA GLN A 294 4.25 -33.85 -19.23
C GLN A 294 2.89 -33.25 -18.82
N ASP A 295 1.83 -34.05 -18.77
CA ASP A 295 0.50 -33.59 -18.34
C ASP A 295 0.43 -33.51 -16.80
N TYR A 296 0.86 -34.60 -16.15
CA TYR A 296 1.00 -34.73 -14.70
C TYR A 296 2.19 -35.64 -14.39
N HIS A 297 2.71 -35.56 -13.17
CA HIS A 297 3.39 -36.67 -12.52
C HIS A 297 2.34 -37.57 -11.85
N PHE A 298 2.19 -38.80 -12.34
CA PHE A 298 1.15 -39.73 -11.91
C PHE A 298 1.62 -40.58 -10.72
N VAL A 299 1.22 -40.17 -9.51
CA VAL A 299 1.64 -40.79 -8.25
C VAL A 299 0.79 -42.03 -7.96
N THR A 300 1.43 -43.20 -7.84
CA THR A 300 0.74 -44.50 -7.73
C THR A 300 0.20 -44.82 -6.34
N SER A 301 0.81 -44.29 -5.27
CA SER A 301 0.33 -44.42 -3.89
C SER A 301 -0.28 -43.11 -3.42
N ARG A 302 -1.53 -43.16 -2.98
CA ARG A 302 -2.22 -42.02 -2.36
C ARG A 302 -1.56 -41.65 -1.04
N GLU A 303 -1.20 -42.66 -0.25
CA GLU A 303 -0.59 -42.56 1.07
C GLU A 303 0.75 -41.82 1.00
N GLN A 304 1.54 -42.09 -0.05
CA GLN A 304 2.77 -41.37 -0.32
C GLN A 304 2.51 -39.90 -0.68
N MET A 305 1.52 -39.59 -1.52
CA MET A 305 1.18 -38.19 -1.83
C MET A 305 0.60 -37.44 -0.61
N GLU A 306 -0.20 -38.09 0.24
CA GLU A 306 -0.70 -37.51 1.49
C GLU A 306 0.44 -37.23 2.47
N LYS A 307 1.43 -38.13 2.57
CA LYS A 307 2.66 -37.88 3.31
C LYS A 307 3.48 -36.73 2.71
N ASP A 308 3.62 -36.65 1.39
CA ASP A 308 4.36 -35.56 0.74
C ASP A 308 3.68 -34.19 0.91
N ILE A 309 2.35 -34.15 1.06
CA ILE A 309 1.58 -32.97 1.47
C ILE A 309 1.87 -32.60 2.93
N GLN A 310 1.91 -33.58 3.86
CA GLN A 310 2.27 -33.36 5.27
C GLN A 310 3.73 -32.89 5.45
N ASP A 311 4.65 -33.44 4.65
CA ASP A 311 6.06 -33.03 4.57
C ASP A 311 6.26 -31.65 3.88
N ASN A 312 5.17 -30.92 3.55
CA ASN A 312 5.16 -29.60 2.91
C ASN A 312 5.87 -29.53 1.53
N LYS A 313 5.91 -30.63 0.77
CA LYS A 313 6.54 -30.67 -0.57
C LYS A 313 5.70 -30.00 -1.67
N PHE A 314 4.48 -29.58 -1.35
CA PHE A 314 3.52 -28.93 -2.25
C PHE A 314 3.25 -27.48 -1.84
N ILE A 315 3.32 -26.56 -2.81
CA ILE A 315 2.94 -25.15 -2.58
C ILE A 315 1.41 -25.00 -2.48
N GLU A 316 0.69 -25.85 -3.20
CA GLU A 316 -0.77 -25.99 -3.13
C GLU A 316 -1.14 -27.44 -3.47
N ALA A 317 -2.17 -27.96 -2.80
CA ALA A 317 -2.73 -29.29 -3.03
C ALA A 317 -4.23 -29.32 -2.68
N GLY A 318 -4.98 -30.21 -3.32
CA GLY A 318 -6.43 -30.36 -3.12
C GLY A 318 -6.95 -31.70 -3.65
N GLN A 319 -8.24 -31.97 -3.42
CA GLN A 319 -8.94 -33.19 -3.83
C GLN A 319 -10.05 -32.86 -4.84
N PHE A 320 -10.12 -33.60 -5.94
CA PHE A 320 -11.16 -33.46 -6.97
C PHE A 320 -11.52 -34.83 -7.55
N ASN A 321 -12.81 -35.17 -7.55
CA ASN A 321 -13.32 -36.49 -7.94
C ASN A 321 -12.51 -37.63 -7.28
N GLU A 322 -12.45 -37.62 -5.95
CA GLU A 322 -11.65 -38.49 -5.07
C GLU A 322 -10.13 -38.56 -5.29
N ASN A 323 -9.59 -37.89 -6.30
CA ASN A 323 -8.17 -37.90 -6.59
C ASN A 323 -7.49 -36.66 -6.02
N LEU A 324 -6.27 -36.82 -5.52
CA LEU A 324 -5.43 -35.71 -5.07
C LEU A 324 -4.73 -35.07 -6.26
N TYR A 325 -4.52 -33.77 -6.17
CA TYR A 325 -3.77 -32.94 -7.10
C TYR A 325 -2.87 -31.98 -6.32
N GLY A 326 -1.70 -31.65 -6.85
CA GLY A 326 -0.83 -30.67 -6.18
C GLY A 326 0.33 -30.16 -7.03
N THR A 327 0.70 -28.90 -6.79
CA THR A 327 1.83 -28.24 -7.43
C THR A 327 3.05 -28.35 -6.52
N SER A 328 4.03 -29.18 -6.90
CA SER A 328 5.18 -29.45 -6.03
C SER A 328 6.21 -28.30 -6.04
N VAL A 329 6.87 -28.06 -4.92
CA VAL A 329 7.99 -27.10 -4.81
C VAL A 329 9.08 -27.43 -5.84
N LEU A 330 9.34 -28.71 -6.06
CA LEU A 330 10.35 -29.20 -7.02
C LEU A 330 9.94 -28.94 -8.48
N SER A 331 8.66 -29.05 -8.81
CA SER A 331 8.12 -28.74 -10.14
C SER A 331 8.36 -27.27 -10.49
N VAL A 332 8.03 -26.35 -9.56
CA VAL A 332 8.26 -24.91 -9.73
C VAL A 332 9.75 -24.58 -9.81
N ARG A 333 10.54 -25.15 -8.89
CA ARG A 333 12.00 -24.99 -8.85
C ARG A 333 12.67 -25.44 -10.14
N THR A 334 12.19 -26.53 -10.75
CA THR A 334 12.72 -27.04 -12.02
C THR A 334 12.57 -26.05 -13.18
N VAL A 335 11.44 -25.34 -13.25
CA VAL A 335 11.23 -24.28 -14.26
C VAL A 335 12.11 -23.05 -13.95
N ALA A 336 12.14 -22.63 -12.68
CA ALA A 336 12.89 -21.45 -12.22
C ALA A 336 14.42 -21.57 -12.35
N GLU A 337 14.99 -22.71 -11.95
CA GLU A 337 16.45 -22.96 -11.91
C GLU A 337 16.97 -23.61 -13.20
N ARG A 338 16.32 -24.67 -13.69
CA ARG A 338 16.88 -25.50 -14.79
C ARG A 338 16.46 -25.04 -16.18
N GLN A 339 15.27 -24.45 -16.31
CA GLN A 339 14.82 -23.88 -17.59
C GLN A 339 15.11 -22.38 -17.70
N GLY A 340 15.44 -21.71 -16.57
CA GLY A 340 15.66 -20.27 -16.51
C GLY A 340 14.40 -19.44 -16.76
N LYS A 341 13.20 -20.02 -16.61
CA LYS A 341 11.93 -19.39 -16.97
C LYS A 341 11.13 -18.92 -15.75
N HIS A 342 10.35 -17.87 -15.95
CA HIS A 342 9.29 -17.48 -15.02
C HIS A 342 8.23 -18.58 -15.01
N CYS A 343 8.15 -19.33 -13.90
CA CYS A 343 7.10 -20.32 -13.72
C CYS A 343 5.77 -19.60 -13.49
N ILE A 344 4.86 -19.65 -14.46
CA ILE A 344 3.48 -19.18 -14.29
C ILE A 344 2.74 -20.19 -13.41
N LEU A 345 2.03 -19.70 -12.39
CA LEU A 345 1.35 -20.53 -11.40
C LEU A 345 -0.12 -20.13 -11.26
N ASP A 346 -1.02 -21.05 -11.63
CA ASP A 346 -2.43 -20.96 -11.26
C ASP A 346 -2.64 -21.58 -9.87
N VAL A 347 -2.57 -20.74 -8.84
CA VAL A 347 -2.65 -21.11 -7.41
C VAL A 347 -3.31 -20.02 -6.57
N SER A 348 -3.80 -20.35 -5.37
CA SER A 348 -4.30 -19.36 -4.42
C SER A 348 -3.19 -18.54 -3.75
N GLY A 349 -3.54 -17.41 -3.11
CA GLY A 349 -2.61 -16.58 -2.36
C GLY A 349 -1.85 -17.30 -1.23
N ASN A 350 -2.35 -18.45 -0.76
CA ASN A 350 -1.66 -19.28 0.23
C ASN A 350 -0.33 -19.85 -0.29
N ALA A 351 -0.23 -20.11 -1.60
CA ALA A 351 0.98 -20.61 -2.22
C ALA A 351 2.15 -19.62 -2.14
N ILE A 352 1.87 -18.30 -2.06
CA ILE A 352 2.91 -17.26 -1.90
C ILE A 352 3.72 -17.51 -0.63
N LYS A 353 3.06 -17.82 0.49
CA LYS A 353 3.69 -18.07 1.79
C LYS A 353 4.57 -19.33 1.75
N ARG A 354 4.07 -20.41 1.13
CA ARG A 354 4.85 -21.66 0.95
C ARG A 354 6.05 -21.48 0.02
N LEU A 355 5.94 -20.65 -1.02
CA LEU A 355 7.05 -20.32 -1.91
C LEU A 355 8.15 -19.49 -1.21
N GLN A 356 7.76 -18.50 -0.40
CA GLN A 356 8.70 -17.74 0.44
C GLN A 356 9.44 -18.65 1.44
N GLN A 357 8.72 -19.56 2.10
CA GLN A 357 9.30 -20.59 2.98
C GLN A 357 10.27 -21.52 2.22
N ALA A 358 9.93 -21.89 0.98
CA ALA A 358 10.78 -22.69 0.09
C ALA A 358 11.94 -21.90 -0.58
N GLN A 359 12.16 -20.64 -0.19
CA GLN A 359 13.18 -19.72 -0.72
C GLN A 359 13.05 -19.45 -2.24
N LEU A 360 11.82 -19.45 -2.75
CA LEU A 360 11.47 -19.16 -4.15
C LEU A 360 10.52 -17.96 -4.24
N TYR A 361 11.01 -16.78 -3.83
CA TYR A 361 10.24 -15.53 -3.76
C TYR A 361 9.55 -15.17 -5.09
N PRO A 362 8.20 -15.30 -5.19
CA PRO A 362 7.47 -15.07 -6.44
C PRO A 362 7.31 -13.58 -6.74
N ILE A 363 6.89 -13.27 -7.96
CA ILE A 363 6.31 -11.98 -8.35
C ILE A 363 4.80 -12.16 -8.24
N SER A 364 4.20 -11.65 -7.17
CA SER A 364 2.77 -11.79 -6.87
C SER A 364 2.02 -10.52 -7.29
N ILE A 365 1.17 -10.60 -8.30
CA ILE A 365 0.48 -9.43 -8.86
C ILE A 365 -1.02 -9.59 -8.70
N PHE A 366 -1.67 -8.64 -8.03
CA PHE A 366 -3.12 -8.63 -7.86
C PHE A 366 -3.78 -7.64 -8.84
N ILE A 367 -4.68 -8.14 -9.69
CA ILE A 367 -5.54 -7.33 -10.54
C ILE A 367 -6.72 -6.85 -9.69
N LYS A 368 -6.73 -5.56 -9.33
CA LYS A 368 -7.77 -4.97 -8.47
C LYS A 368 -8.84 -4.27 -9.30
N PRO A 369 -10.09 -4.77 -9.33
CA PRO A 369 -11.17 -4.11 -10.07
C PRO A 369 -11.48 -2.72 -9.49
N LYS A 370 -11.72 -1.73 -10.35
CA LYS A 370 -12.11 -0.38 -9.92
C LYS A 370 -13.55 -0.35 -9.36
N SER A 371 -14.45 -1.09 -9.99
CA SER A 371 -15.85 -1.27 -9.59
C SER A 371 -16.45 -2.52 -10.26
N ILE A 372 -17.75 -2.78 -10.05
CA ILE A 372 -18.49 -3.86 -10.72
C ILE A 372 -18.71 -3.53 -12.20
N GLU A 373 -18.94 -2.25 -12.51
CA GLU A 373 -19.13 -1.75 -13.88
C GLU A 373 -17.84 -1.95 -14.70
N ALA A 374 -16.68 -1.61 -14.14
CA ALA A 374 -15.39 -1.84 -14.77
C ALA A 374 -15.12 -3.33 -15.07
N LEU A 375 -15.61 -4.26 -14.24
CA LEU A 375 -15.55 -5.71 -14.54
C LEU A 375 -16.42 -6.09 -15.75
N MET A 376 -17.60 -5.49 -15.89
CA MET A 376 -18.48 -5.71 -17.04
C MET A 376 -17.92 -5.08 -18.33
N GLU A 377 -17.17 -3.99 -18.22
CA GLU A 377 -16.45 -3.39 -19.37
C GLU A 377 -15.27 -4.25 -19.82
N LEU A 378 -14.49 -4.79 -18.87
CA LEU A 378 -13.40 -5.75 -19.14
C LEU A 378 -13.92 -7.09 -19.70
N ASN A 379 -15.09 -7.57 -19.25
CA ASN A 379 -15.69 -8.80 -19.74
C ASN A 379 -17.20 -8.65 -20.05
N LYS A 380 -17.48 -8.07 -21.22
CA LYS A 380 -18.83 -7.78 -21.77
C LYS A 380 -19.74 -9.01 -21.98
N ARG A 381 -19.29 -10.21 -21.64
CA ARG A 381 -20.09 -11.46 -21.66
C ARG A 381 -20.64 -11.85 -20.28
N GLN A 382 -20.17 -11.23 -19.19
CA GLN A 382 -20.61 -11.54 -17.83
C GLN A 382 -21.89 -10.78 -17.45
N THR A 383 -22.75 -11.40 -16.65
CA THR A 383 -23.91 -10.73 -16.04
C THR A 383 -23.49 -9.91 -14.82
N TYR A 384 -24.30 -8.94 -14.42
CA TYR A 384 -24.05 -8.14 -13.20
C TYR A 384 -23.87 -9.01 -11.94
N GLU A 385 -24.65 -10.10 -11.80
CA GLU A 385 -24.54 -11.03 -10.68
C GLU A 385 -23.19 -11.80 -10.70
N GLN A 386 -22.68 -12.14 -11.88
CA GLN A 386 -21.36 -12.75 -12.03
C GLN A 386 -20.25 -11.74 -11.71
N ALA A 387 -20.36 -10.52 -12.22
CA ALA A 387 -19.40 -9.44 -11.95
C ALA A 387 -19.35 -9.09 -10.44
N ASN A 388 -20.51 -9.02 -9.76
CA ASN A 388 -20.57 -8.82 -8.30
C ASN A 388 -19.86 -9.96 -7.55
N LYS A 389 -20.11 -11.22 -7.92
CA LYS A 389 -19.43 -12.38 -7.30
C LYS A 389 -17.92 -12.41 -7.57
N VAL A 390 -17.45 -11.85 -8.69
CA VAL A 390 -16.02 -11.66 -8.98
C VAL A 390 -15.45 -10.51 -8.15
N PHE A 391 -16.18 -9.40 -8.01
CA PHE A 391 -15.79 -8.25 -7.18
C PHE A 391 -15.67 -8.64 -5.69
N ASP A 392 -16.68 -9.31 -5.12
CA ASP A 392 -16.68 -9.78 -3.73
C ASP A 392 -15.49 -10.73 -3.44
N LYS A 393 -15.14 -11.58 -4.41
CA LYS A 393 -13.96 -12.46 -4.32
C LYS A 393 -12.66 -11.66 -4.37
N ALA A 394 -12.54 -10.69 -5.27
CA ALA A 394 -11.36 -9.84 -5.38
C ALA A 394 -11.14 -9.01 -4.11
N MET A 395 -12.19 -8.40 -3.54
CA MET A 395 -12.07 -7.62 -2.30
C MET A 395 -11.68 -8.48 -1.09
N LYS A 396 -12.18 -9.72 -0.99
CA LYS A 396 -11.75 -10.67 0.05
C LYS A 396 -10.30 -11.11 -0.13
N LEU A 397 -9.88 -11.37 -1.37
CA LEU A 397 -8.51 -11.73 -1.69
C LEU A 397 -7.53 -10.58 -1.39
N GLU A 398 -7.93 -9.33 -1.63
CA GLU A 398 -7.17 -8.14 -1.19
C GLU A 398 -7.07 -8.07 0.34
N GLN A 399 -8.17 -8.29 1.06
CA GLN A 399 -8.20 -8.25 2.53
C GLN A 399 -7.36 -9.36 3.17
N GLU A 400 -7.34 -10.56 2.60
CA GLU A 400 -6.67 -11.75 3.15
C GLU A 400 -5.18 -11.84 2.76
N PHE A 401 -4.82 -11.37 1.56
CA PHE A 401 -3.47 -11.52 1.00
C PHE A 401 -2.75 -10.21 0.66
N GLY A 402 -3.33 -9.05 0.99
CA GLY A 402 -2.78 -7.72 0.69
C GLY A 402 -1.41 -7.38 1.30
N GLU A 403 -0.90 -8.18 2.24
CA GLU A 403 0.49 -8.08 2.73
C GLU A 403 1.51 -8.90 1.91
N TYR A 404 1.06 -9.79 1.00
CA TYR A 404 1.92 -10.71 0.22
C TYR A 404 2.07 -10.34 -1.25
N PHE A 405 1.40 -9.29 -1.75
CA PHE A 405 1.54 -8.90 -3.15
C PHE A 405 2.85 -8.13 -3.37
N THR A 406 3.49 -8.38 -4.51
CA THR A 406 4.61 -7.57 -5.01
C THR A 406 4.09 -6.28 -5.62
N ALA A 407 2.92 -6.31 -6.27
CA ALA A 407 2.26 -5.14 -6.86
C ALA A 407 0.74 -5.32 -6.96
N ILE A 408 0.02 -4.20 -7.03
CA ILE A 408 -1.42 -4.14 -7.33
C ILE A 408 -1.60 -3.40 -8.66
N VAL A 409 -2.37 -3.98 -9.58
CA VAL A 409 -2.62 -3.43 -10.92
C VAL A 409 -4.08 -3.05 -11.09
N GLN A 410 -4.32 -1.84 -11.58
CA GLN A 410 -5.62 -1.39 -12.08
C GLN A 410 -5.48 -0.83 -13.50
N GLY A 411 -6.54 -0.93 -14.29
CA GLY A 411 -6.66 -0.35 -15.62
C GLY A 411 -8.12 -0.34 -16.09
N ASP A 412 -8.39 0.36 -17.18
CA ASP A 412 -9.70 0.47 -17.83
C ASP A 412 -9.83 -0.48 -19.03
N SER A 413 -8.72 -1.08 -19.49
CA SER A 413 -8.71 -2.15 -20.48
C SER A 413 -7.83 -3.32 -20.05
N LEU A 414 -8.09 -4.51 -20.60
CA LEU A 414 -7.24 -5.68 -20.37
C LEU A 414 -5.83 -5.45 -20.94
N GLU A 415 -5.71 -4.73 -22.05
CA GLU A 415 -4.42 -4.39 -22.67
C GLU A 415 -3.56 -3.50 -21.75
N GLU A 416 -4.18 -2.53 -21.07
CA GLU A 416 -3.49 -1.70 -20.09
C GLU A 416 -3.02 -2.53 -18.88
N ILE A 417 -3.89 -3.40 -18.35
CA ILE A 417 -3.58 -4.32 -17.25
C ILE A 417 -2.43 -5.26 -17.66
N TYR A 418 -2.50 -5.82 -18.86
CA TYR A 418 -1.50 -6.74 -19.41
C TYR A 418 -0.13 -6.07 -19.59
N ASN A 419 -0.09 -4.87 -20.18
CA ASN A 419 1.15 -4.12 -20.36
C ASN A 419 1.77 -3.69 -19.01
N LYS A 420 0.95 -3.30 -18.02
CA LYS A 420 1.42 -3.05 -16.64
C LYS A 420 2.02 -4.31 -16.00
N ILE A 421 1.37 -5.47 -16.18
CA ILE A 421 1.87 -6.77 -15.69
C ILE A 421 3.21 -7.12 -16.34
N LYS A 422 3.36 -6.92 -17.66
CA LYS A 422 4.65 -7.16 -18.36
C LYS A 422 5.78 -6.28 -17.82
N LEU A 423 5.51 -4.99 -17.57
CA LEU A 423 6.49 -4.06 -16.96
C LEU A 423 6.88 -4.48 -15.53
N ILE A 424 5.90 -4.78 -14.68
CA ILE A 424 6.15 -5.22 -13.29
C ILE A 424 6.97 -6.51 -13.26
N ILE A 425 6.69 -7.49 -14.15
CA ILE A 425 7.49 -8.71 -14.23
C ILE A 425 8.93 -8.39 -14.64
N GLU A 426 9.15 -7.48 -15.60
CA GLU A 426 10.49 -7.06 -16.02
C GLU A 426 11.28 -6.43 -14.87
N GLU A 427 10.74 -5.39 -14.24
CA GLU A 427 11.35 -4.67 -13.11
C GLU A 427 11.66 -5.59 -11.92
N GLN A 428 10.80 -6.60 -11.69
CA GLN A 428 10.94 -7.56 -10.60
C GLN A 428 11.77 -8.80 -10.97
N SER A 429 12.20 -8.97 -12.23
CA SER A 429 12.94 -10.15 -12.70
C SER A 429 14.45 -10.12 -12.40
N GLY A 430 14.99 -8.97 -12.01
CA GLY A 430 16.43 -8.77 -11.82
C GLY A 430 17.08 -9.66 -10.73
N PRO A 431 18.41 -9.87 -10.79
CA PRO A 431 19.12 -10.77 -9.89
C PRO A 431 19.17 -10.28 -8.43
N TYR A 432 18.85 -9.01 -8.17
CA TYR A 432 18.72 -8.46 -6.81
C TYR A 432 17.27 -8.09 -6.52
N ILE A 433 16.68 -8.74 -5.53
CA ILE A 433 15.25 -8.58 -5.17
C ILE A 433 15.09 -8.04 -3.75
N TRP A 434 13.90 -7.51 -3.44
CA TRP A 434 13.51 -7.06 -2.10
C TRP A 434 12.62 -8.09 -1.40
N ILE A 435 13.17 -8.75 -0.38
CA ILE A 435 12.48 -9.76 0.41
C ILE A 435 12.11 -9.24 1.81
N PRO A 436 11.10 -9.81 2.50
CA PRO A 436 10.74 -9.43 3.86
C PRO A 436 11.91 -9.65 4.85
N SER A 437 12.11 -8.69 5.75
CA SER A 437 13.10 -8.74 6.83
C SER A 437 12.46 -9.18 8.14
N SER A 438 13.27 -9.70 9.07
CA SER A 438 12.85 -10.00 10.45
C SER A 438 12.98 -8.80 11.41
N GLU A 439 13.49 -7.66 10.92
CA GLU A 439 13.53 -6.40 11.65
C GLU A 439 12.12 -5.89 12.01
N LYS A 440 12.00 -5.12 13.09
CA LYS A 440 10.74 -4.56 13.56
C LYS A 440 10.75 -3.03 13.53
N LEU A 441 9.67 -2.49 12.95
CA LEU A 441 9.25 -1.08 12.99
C LEU A 441 8.49 -0.78 14.29
#